data_AF-A0A965IXE9-F1
#
_entry.id   AF-A0A965IXE9-F1
#
_cell.length_a   1.000
_cell.length_b   1.000
_cell.length_c   1.000
_cell.angle_alpha   90.00
_cell.angle_beta   90.00
_cell.angle_gamma   90.00
#
_symmetry.space_group_name_H-M   'P 1'
#
loop_
_entity.id
_entity.type
_entity.pdbx_description
1 polymer ?
#
loop_
_entity_poly.entity_id
_entity_poly.type
_entity_poly.pdbx_seq_one_letter_code
_entity_poly.pdbx_strand_id
1 'polypeptide(L)'
;MGIHHTDERTDLRGQRLGGHPRRLGVPFVVGITEDAGGDAFTNAQVVVQPDGSVTDRYDKKRRVPFGEYMPMRSLLKALGAPVDLVPRDAVPGETPGFVDAAGIRMSVAISWEVFFGGRVNEGVADGGRVIVNPTNGSSYTWTIL
;
A
#
# COMPACT_ATOMS: atom_id res chain seq x y z
N MET A 1 -34.88 7.53 -15.91
CA MET A 1 -34.65 6.48 -14.90
C MET A 1 -33.29 5.87 -15.20
N GLY A 2 -32.24 6.51 -14.69
CA GLY A 2 -30.84 6.19 -15.03
C GLY A 2 -30.29 5.14 -14.07
N ILE A 3 -29.71 4.10 -14.65
CA ILE A 3 -29.19 2.92 -13.97
C ILE A 3 -27.86 3.32 -13.30
N HIS A 4 -27.82 3.35 -11.97
CA HIS A 4 -26.57 3.46 -11.22
C HIS A 4 -25.79 2.15 -11.40
N HIS A 5 -24.71 2.20 -12.17
CA HIS A 5 -23.74 1.12 -12.26
C HIS A 5 -22.77 1.27 -11.08
N THR A 6 -23.17 0.77 -9.92
CA THR A 6 -22.27 0.60 -8.77
C THR A 6 -21.41 -0.61 -9.06
N ASP A 7 -20.09 -0.43 -9.13
CA ASP A 7 -19.12 -1.49 -9.40
C ASP A 7 -19.10 -2.51 -8.25
N GLU A 8 -19.79 -3.63 -8.44
CA GLU A 8 -19.90 -4.76 -7.50
C GLU A 8 -18.55 -5.32 -7.03
N ARG A 9 -17.45 -5.05 -7.76
CA ARG A 9 -16.11 -5.54 -7.39
C ARG A 9 -15.50 -4.79 -6.20
N THR A 10 -15.89 -3.54 -5.99
CA THR A 10 -15.46 -2.73 -4.84
C THR A 10 -16.21 -3.16 -3.57
N ASP A 11 -17.48 -3.54 -3.71
CA ASP A 11 -18.36 -3.97 -2.62
C ASP A 11 -17.90 -5.30 -1.98
N LEU A 12 -17.51 -6.29 -2.80
CA LEU A 12 -17.08 -7.60 -2.30
C LEU A 12 -15.74 -7.57 -1.51
N ARG A 13 -14.86 -6.59 -1.76
CA ARG A 13 -13.58 -6.43 -1.05
C ARG A 13 -13.77 -5.76 0.32
N GLY A 14 -14.66 -4.77 0.41
CA GLY A 14 -15.06 -4.13 1.67
C GLY A 14 -15.76 -5.08 2.65
N GLN A 15 -16.48 -6.09 2.14
CA GLN A 15 -17.21 -7.05 2.98
C GLN A 15 -16.32 -8.03 3.77
N ARG A 16 -15.14 -8.41 3.27
CA ARG A 16 -14.24 -9.35 3.99
C ARG A 16 -13.49 -8.69 5.15
N LEU A 17 -13.11 -7.42 5.00
CA LEU A 17 -12.48 -6.64 6.07
C LEU A 17 -13.53 -6.00 7.00
N GLY A 18 -14.71 -5.63 6.50
CA GLY A 18 -15.73 -4.93 7.28
C GLY A 18 -16.36 -5.76 8.41
N GLY A 19 -16.29 -7.09 8.37
CA GLY A 19 -16.90 -7.94 9.41
C GLY A 19 -16.23 -7.88 10.78
N HIS A 20 -14.93 -7.59 10.85
CA HIS A 20 -14.13 -7.64 12.10
C HIS A 20 -14.08 -6.31 12.87
N PRO A 21 -13.82 -5.14 12.23
CA PRO A 21 -13.95 -3.83 12.87
C PRO A 21 -15.34 -3.63 13.50
N ARG A 22 -16.41 -4.12 12.84
CA ARG A 22 -17.79 -4.11 13.35
C ARG A 22 -17.95 -4.81 14.69
N ARG A 23 -17.26 -5.93 14.90
CA ARG A 23 -17.38 -6.74 16.12
C ARG A 23 -16.69 -6.11 17.32
N LEU A 24 -15.55 -5.45 17.09
CA LEU A 24 -14.75 -4.84 18.14
C LEU A 24 -15.06 -3.35 18.36
N GLY A 25 -15.75 -2.70 17.41
CA GLY A 25 -16.09 -1.29 17.51
C GLY A 25 -14.89 -0.35 17.38
N VAL A 26 -13.79 -0.81 16.77
CA VAL A 26 -12.54 -0.03 16.63
C VAL A 26 -12.08 0.03 15.17
N PRO A 27 -11.42 1.13 14.73
CA PRO A 27 -10.85 1.22 13.40
C PRO A 27 -9.65 0.29 13.26
N PHE A 28 -9.48 -0.26 12.06
CA PHE A 28 -8.34 -1.09 11.69
C PHE A 28 -7.42 -0.33 10.75
N VAL A 29 -6.11 -0.44 10.96
CA VAL A 29 -5.07 0.13 10.10
C VAL A 29 -4.39 -1.05 9.41
N VAL A 30 -4.69 -1.26 8.12
CA VAL A 30 -4.30 -2.48 7.39
C VAL A 30 -3.55 -2.19 6.11
N GLY A 31 -2.56 -3.03 5.79
CA GLY A 31 -1.86 -3.01 4.52
C GLY A 31 -2.67 -3.75 3.44
N ILE A 32 -2.77 -3.18 2.24
CA ILE A 32 -3.46 -3.78 1.10
C ILE A 32 -2.64 -3.61 -0.19
N THR A 33 -2.82 -4.56 -1.11
CA THR A 33 -2.34 -4.48 -2.49
C THR A 33 -3.54 -4.47 -3.42
N GLU A 34 -3.61 -3.49 -4.32
CA GLU A 34 -4.76 -3.30 -5.19
C GLU A 34 -4.34 -3.16 -6.65
N ASP A 35 -5.20 -3.62 -7.56
CA ASP A 35 -5.00 -3.46 -8.99
C ASP A 35 -5.23 -1.98 -9.35
N ALA A 36 -4.30 -1.38 -10.10
CA ALA A 36 -4.35 0.03 -10.50
C ALA A 36 -4.69 0.21 -11.99
N GLY A 37 -5.25 -0.83 -12.62
CA GLY A 37 -5.51 -0.89 -14.06
C GLY A 37 -4.27 -1.25 -14.88
N GLY A 38 -4.49 -1.83 -16.06
CA GLY A 38 -3.43 -2.34 -16.92
C GLY A 38 -2.53 -3.36 -16.19
N ASP A 39 -1.22 -3.23 -16.39
CA ASP A 39 -0.18 -4.04 -15.72
C ASP A 39 0.38 -3.35 -14.47
N ALA A 40 -0.47 -2.67 -13.70
CA ALA A 40 -0.05 -1.88 -12.54
C ALA A 40 -0.81 -2.22 -11.26
N PHE A 41 -0.19 -1.93 -10.12
CA PHE A 41 -0.78 -2.11 -8.80
C PHE A 41 -0.35 -1.02 -7.82
N THR A 42 -1.06 -0.86 -6.71
CA THR A 42 -0.65 -0.03 -5.57
C THR A 42 -0.41 -0.88 -4.33
N ASN A 43 0.46 -0.41 -3.45
CA ASN A 43 0.71 -0.97 -2.13
C ASN A 43 0.41 0.13 -1.11
N ALA A 44 -0.58 -0.08 -0.26
CA ALA A 44 -1.12 0.98 0.58
C ALA A 44 -1.37 0.54 2.01
N GLN A 45 -1.34 1.50 2.92
CA GLN A 45 -1.87 1.39 4.26
C GLN A 45 -3.19 2.16 4.31
N VAL A 46 -4.29 1.51 4.71
CA VAL A 46 -5.62 2.12 4.80
C VAL A 46 -6.21 2.05 6.20
N VAL A 47 -7.07 3.02 6.52
CA VAL A 47 -7.85 3.04 7.76
C VAL A 47 -9.29 2.65 7.47
N VAL A 48 -9.68 1.46 7.94
CA VAL A 48 -11.03 0.91 7.82
C VAL A 48 -11.79 1.14 9.12
N GLN A 49 -12.90 1.88 9.05
CA GLN A 49 -13.75 2.18 10.19
C GLN A 49 -14.63 0.99 10.58
N PRO A 50 -15.23 1.01 11.80
CA PRO A 50 -16.19 0.01 12.21
C PRO A 50 -17.37 -0.15 11.25
N ASP A 51 -17.82 0.90 10.56
CA ASP A 51 -18.89 0.78 9.57
C ASP A 51 -18.44 0.14 8.24
N GLY A 52 -17.14 -0.09 8.06
CA GLY A 52 -16.51 -0.64 6.85
C GLY A 52 -16.03 0.42 5.86
N SER A 53 -16.22 1.71 6.14
CA SER A 53 -15.71 2.79 5.29
C SER A 53 -14.19 2.92 5.39
N VAL A 54 -13.56 3.31 4.28
CA VAL A 54 -12.14 3.70 4.26
C VAL A 54 -12.08 5.21 4.43
N THR A 55 -11.40 5.68 5.47
CA THR A 55 -11.37 7.11 5.84
C THR A 55 -10.03 7.78 5.61
N ASP A 56 -8.95 7.00 5.52
CA ASP A 56 -7.64 7.52 5.18
C ASP A 56 -6.79 6.43 4.50
N ARG A 57 -5.79 6.87 3.74
CA ARG A 57 -4.95 6.04 2.90
C ARG A 57 -3.58 6.68 2.66
N TYR A 58 -2.56 5.84 2.80
CA TYR A 58 -1.21 6.13 2.34
C TYR A 58 -0.75 5.09 1.33
N ASP A 59 -0.48 5.52 0.09
CA ASP A 59 0.16 4.69 -0.94
C ASP A 59 1.69 4.78 -0.87
N LYS A 60 2.37 3.64 -0.94
CA LYS A 60 3.83 3.53 -0.88
C LYS A 60 4.48 4.40 -1.95
N LYS A 61 5.42 5.27 -1.54
CA LYS A 61 6.11 6.20 -2.44
C LYS A 61 7.46 5.66 -2.92
N ARG A 62 8.28 5.05 -2.04
CA ARG A 62 9.55 4.40 -2.44
C ARG A 62 9.35 2.93 -2.76
N ARG A 63 9.23 2.66 -4.06
CA ARG A 63 9.15 1.31 -4.61
C ARG A 63 10.52 0.64 -4.66
N VAL A 64 10.56 -0.66 -4.44
CA VAL A 64 11.77 -1.49 -4.55
C VAL A 64 12.12 -1.70 -6.03
N PRO A 65 13.29 -1.23 -6.52
CA PRO A 65 13.74 -1.54 -7.87
C PRO A 65 13.90 -3.06 -8.06
N PHE A 66 13.50 -3.57 -9.22
CA PHE A 66 13.54 -5.00 -9.59
C PHE A 66 12.68 -5.93 -8.72
N GLY A 67 11.89 -5.40 -7.78
CA GLY A 67 10.96 -6.18 -6.95
C GLY A 67 9.52 -5.67 -7.03
N GLU A 68 9.34 -4.35 -7.07
CA GLU A 68 8.03 -3.71 -7.23
C GLU A 68 7.89 -2.99 -8.57
N TYR A 69 8.98 -2.70 -9.26
CA TYR A 69 8.96 -2.19 -10.63
C TYR A 69 10.24 -2.57 -11.37
N MET A 70 10.21 -2.57 -12.71
CA MET A 70 11.37 -2.86 -13.55
C MET A 70 11.96 -1.61 -14.21
N PRO A 71 13.08 -1.04 -13.71
CA PRO A 71 13.78 0.04 -14.39
C PRO A 71 14.17 -0.36 -15.81
N MET A 72 13.96 0.53 -16.79
CA MET A 72 14.40 0.32 -18.18
C MET A 72 13.95 -1.03 -18.77
N ARG A 73 12.74 -1.49 -18.44
CA ARG A 73 12.18 -2.80 -18.82
C ARG A 73 12.43 -3.16 -20.29
N SER A 74 12.23 -2.22 -21.21
CA SER A 74 12.43 -2.44 -22.65
C SER A 74 13.88 -2.79 -23.01
N LEU A 75 14.86 -2.08 -22.45
CA LEU A 75 16.28 -2.37 -22.68
C LEU A 75 16.67 -3.71 -22.08
N LEU A 76 16.30 -3.96 -20.82
CA LEU A 76 16.62 -5.21 -20.14
C LEU A 76 16.02 -6.41 -20.86
N LYS A 77 14.78 -6.28 -21.34
CA LYS A 77 14.12 -7.30 -22.17
C LYS A 77 14.89 -7.53 -23.48
N ALA A 78 15.35 -6.47 -24.15
CA ALA A 78 16.14 -6.59 -25.39
C ALA A 78 17.50 -7.28 -25.17
N LEU A 79 18.08 -7.16 -23.96
CA LEU A 79 19.30 -7.85 -23.55
C LEU A 79 19.05 -9.28 -23.03
N GLY A 80 17.81 -9.78 -23.07
CA GLY A 80 17.46 -11.13 -22.63
C GLY A 80 17.31 -11.31 -21.11
N ALA A 81 17.18 -10.22 -20.34
CA ALA A 81 16.97 -10.30 -18.90
C ALA A 81 15.54 -10.81 -18.57
N PRO A 82 15.36 -11.54 -17.44
CA PRO A 82 14.08 -12.12 -17.04
C PRO A 82 13.13 -11.08 -16.42
N VAL A 83 12.73 -10.07 -17.21
CA VAL A 83 11.88 -8.96 -16.73
C VAL A 83 10.48 -9.38 -16.31
N ASP A 84 10.02 -10.54 -16.77
CA ASP A 84 8.68 -11.06 -16.49
C ASP A 84 8.54 -11.64 -15.07
N LEU A 85 9.64 -11.78 -14.31
CA LEU A 85 9.61 -12.07 -12.88
C LEU A 85 8.95 -10.95 -12.06
N VAL A 86 8.96 -9.72 -12.59
CA VAL A 86 8.18 -8.58 -12.09
C VAL A 86 7.22 -8.18 -13.21
N PRO A 87 6.07 -8.87 -13.35
CA PRO A 87 5.21 -8.70 -14.52
C PRO A 87 4.42 -7.38 -14.49
N ARG A 88 4.21 -6.83 -13.29
CA ARG A 88 3.46 -5.59 -13.07
C ARG A 88 4.29 -4.60 -12.27
N ASP A 89 4.12 -3.32 -12.57
CA ASP A 89 4.84 -2.24 -11.88
C ASP A 89 3.93 -1.58 -10.82
N ALA A 90 4.47 -1.39 -9.62
CA ALA A 90 3.83 -0.61 -8.58
C ALA A 90 3.76 0.86 -9.00
N VAL A 91 2.61 1.51 -8.79
CA VAL A 91 2.43 2.96 -8.93
C VAL A 91 2.88 3.64 -7.64
N PRO A 92 3.72 4.69 -7.71
CA PRO A 92 4.14 5.41 -6.50
C PRO A 92 2.98 6.28 -5.98
N GLY A 93 2.79 6.29 -4.68
CA GLY A 93 1.91 7.25 -4.01
C GLY A 93 2.45 8.67 -4.07
N GLU A 94 1.54 9.65 -3.97
CA GLU A 94 1.85 11.07 -4.07
C GLU A 94 1.70 11.81 -2.73
N THR A 95 0.92 11.25 -1.80
CA THR A 95 0.59 11.88 -0.51
C THR A 95 1.74 11.81 0.52
N PRO A 96 1.69 12.63 1.58
CA PRO A 96 2.59 12.51 2.73
C PRO A 96 2.46 11.16 3.45
N GLY A 97 3.54 10.72 4.10
CA GLY A 97 3.68 9.44 4.79
C GLY A 97 2.98 9.35 6.14
N PHE A 98 1.67 9.52 6.19
CA PHE A 98 0.89 9.27 7.40
C PHE A 98 -0.52 8.76 7.09
N VAL A 99 -1.16 8.20 8.11
CA VAL A 99 -2.62 8.01 8.16
C VAL A 99 -3.16 8.45 9.52
N ASP A 100 -4.40 8.92 9.55
CA ASP A 100 -5.13 9.33 10.74
C ASP A 100 -6.15 8.24 11.13
N ALA A 101 -5.98 7.65 12.32
CA ALA A 101 -6.90 6.64 12.85
C ALA A 101 -7.21 6.92 14.32
N ALA A 102 -8.49 6.88 14.70
CA ALA A 102 -8.96 7.15 16.06
C ALA A 102 -8.42 8.47 16.66
N GLY A 103 -8.29 9.52 15.84
CA GLY A 103 -7.74 10.82 16.27
C GLY A 103 -6.23 10.82 16.54
N ILE A 104 -5.51 9.78 16.10
CA ILE A 104 -4.06 9.66 16.20
C ILE A 104 -3.48 9.63 14.80
N ARG A 105 -2.59 10.58 14.52
CA ARG A 105 -1.74 10.55 13.34
C ARG A 105 -0.62 9.53 13.50
N MET A 106 -0.54 8.61 12.56
CA MET A 106 0.49 7.58 12.50
C MET A 106 1.38 7.86 11.29
N SER A 107 2.67 8.11 11.51
CA SER A 107 3.66 8.16 10.44
C SER A 107 3.83 6.76 9.85
N VAL A 108 3.71 6.64 8.54
CA VAL A 108 3.78 5.36 7.83
C VAL A 108 4.98 5.38 6.88
N ALA A 109 5.81 4.34 6.99
CA ALA A 109 6.84 4.02 6.02
C ALA A 109 6.70 2.54 5.68
N ILE A 110 6.28 2.19 4.46
CA ILE A 110 6.00 0.80 4.10
C ILE A 110 7.30 0.08 3.73
N SER A 111 7.62 -1.00 4.44
CA SER A 111 8.73 -1.91 4.15
C SER A 111 10.05 -1.16 3.87
N TRP A 112 10.58 -1.28 2.66
CA TRP A 112 11.77 -0.59 2.11
C TRP A 112 11.87 0.91 2.42
N GLU A 113 10.75 1.61 2.62
CA GLU A 113 10.76 3.04 2.95
C GLU A 113 11.46 3.37 4.26
N VAL A 114 11.52 2.43 5.21
CA VAL A 114 12.13 2.64 6.53
C VAL A 114 13.63 2.95 6.44
N PHE A 115 14.30 2.53 5.36
CA PHE A 115 15.72 2.83 5.13
C PHE A 115 15.98 4.27 4.68
N PHE A 116 14.93 5.02 4.33
CA PHE A 116 15.03 6.41 3.93
C PHE A 116 14.54 7.26 5.10
N GLY A 117 15.43 7.76 5.96
CA GLY A 117 15.04 8.48 7.18
C GLY A 117 14.05 9.64 6.93
N GLY A 118 14.19 10.34 5.81
CA GLY A 118 13.24 11.37 5.38
C GLY A 118 11.80 10.87 5.22
N ARG A 119 11.60 9.56 4.98
CA ARG A 119 10.28 8.99 4.79
C ARG A 119 9.45 8.97 6.07
N VAL A 120 10.04 8.46 7.15
CA VAL A 120 9.45 8.46 8.48
C VAL A 120 9.34 9.91 9.00
N ASN A 121 10.39 10.70 8.80
CA ASN A 121 10.44 12.08 9.30
C ASN A 121 9.34 12.97 8.71
N GLU A 122 8.90 12.75 7.46
CA GLU A 122 7.78 13.49 6.87
C GLU A 122 6.51 13.35 7.74
N GLY A 123 6.08 12.13 8.04
CA GLY A 123 4.88 11.92 8.87
C GLY A 123 5.05 12.37 10.32
N VAL A 124 6.27 12.33 10.87
CA VAL A 124 6.58 12.87 12.21
C VAL A 124 6.49 14.40 12.22
N ALA A 125 7.05 15.07 11.21
CA ALA A 125 6.99 16.52 11.06
C ALA A 125 5.55 17.01 10.91
N ASP A 126 4.69 16.21 10.29
CA ASP A 126 3.25 16.47 10.16
C ASP A 126 2.43 16.12 11.42
N GLY A 127 3.07 15.88 12.57
CA GLY A 127 2.41 15.64 13.86
C GLY A 127 2.14 14.17 14.19
N GLY A 128 2.76 13.24 13.47
CA GLY A 128 2.70 11.81 13.76
C GLY A 128 3.18 11.48 15.17
N ARG A 129 2.36 10.73 15.92
CA ARG A 129 2.63 10.32 17.31
C ARG A 129 3.02 8.85 17.44
N VAL A 130 2.83 8.08 16.38
CA VAL A 130 3.17 6.66 16.27
C VAL A 130 3.87 6.45 14.93
N ILE A 131 4.91 5.63 14.89
CA ILE A 131 5.55 5.21 13.64
C ILE A 131 5.11 3.78 13.34
N VAL A 132 4.64 3.55 12.12
CA VAL A 132 4.16 2.25 11.64
C VAL A 132 4.98 1.85 10.41
N ASN A 133 5.63 0.69 10.49
CA ASN A 133 6.37 0.09 9.39
C ASN A 133 5.72 -1.25 9.01
N PRO A 134 4.65 -1.25 8.18
CA PRO A 134 4.09 -2.49 7.69
C PRO A 134 5.07 -3.11 6.69
N THR A 135 5.38 -4.39 6.85
CA THR A 135 6.33 -5.10 5.99
C THR A 135 5.93 -6.56 5.80
N ASN A 136 6.27 -7.13 4.65
CA ASN A 136 6.19 -8.56 4.39
C ASN A 136 7.59 -9.08 4.02
N GLY A 137 8.10 -10.03 4.81
CA GLY A 137 9.43 -10.63 4.64
C GLY A 137 9.44 -11.93 3.83
N SER A 138 8.33 -12.34 3.21
CA SER A 138 8.19 -13.66 2.58
C SER A 138 9.21 -13.97 1.46
N SER A 139 9.86 -12.95 0.89
CA SER A 139 10.73 -13.09 -0.28
C SER A 139 12.20 -13.40 0.02
N TYR A 140 12.61 -13.53 1.30
CA TYR A 140 14.04 -13.67 1.68
C TYR A 140 14.38 -14.83 2.61
N THR A 141 13.48 -15.80 2.79
CA THR A 141 13.83 -17.00 3.56
C THR A 141 14.84 -17.85 2.79
N TRP A 142 16.11 -17.85 3.25
CA TRP A 142 17.26 -18.63 2.74
C TRP A 142 18.03 -18.12 1.52
N THR A 143 17.88 -16.85 1.11
CA THR A 143 18.74 -16.27 0.05
C THR A 143 19.71 -15.27 0.66
N ILE A 144 21.00 -15.61 0.69
CA ILE A 144 22.10 -14.66 0.89
C ILE A 144 22.43 -14.09 -0.51
N LEU A 145 22.43 -12.76 -0.65
CA LEU A 145 22.89 -12.08 -1.87
C LEU A 145 24.40 -12.25 -2.07
#